data_AF-A0A0K8Q6B0-F1
#
_entry.id   AF-A0A0K8Q6B0-F1
#
_cell.length_a   1.000
_cell.length_b   1.000
_cell.length_c   1.000
_cell.angle_alpha   90.00
_cell.angle_beta   90.00
_cell.angle_gamma   90.00
#
_symmetry.space_group_name_H-M   'P 1'
#
loop_
_entity.id
_entity.type
_entity.pdbx_description
1 polymer ?
#
loop_
_entity_poly.entity_id
_entity_poly.type
_entity_poly.pdbx_seq_one_letter_code
_entity_poly.pdbx_strand_id
1 'polypeptide(L)'
;MARRAIDAGVPLLGICRGHQLLNVLYGGTLVQDLATGTVTHHEPVPDCQTGPWAWHTVDLMPDSKVSGLYGVAGGSQDAALTVKIASGHHQAVALVAEG
;
A
#
# COMPACT_ATOMS: atom_id res chain seq x y z
N MET A 1 -3.80 -17.65 10.02
CA MET A 1 -3.65 -18.04 8.59
C MET A 1 -2.39 -17.46 7.97
N ALA A 2 -2.19 -16.13 7.97
CA ALA A 2 -1.00 -15.50 7.39
C ALA A 2 0.35 -16.09 7.87
N ARG A 3 0.54 -16.25 9.19
CA ARG A 3 1.77 -16.87 9.74
C ARG A 3 2.07 -18.26 9.17
N ARG A 4 1.06 -19.13 9.07
CA ARG A 4 1.22 -20.47 8.51
C ARG A 4 1.58 -20.46 7.03
N ALA A 5 1.01 -19.53 6.26
CA ALA A 5 1.35 -19.36 4.85
C ALA A 5 2.80 -18.86 4.67
N ILE A 6 3.25 -17.95 5.54
CA ILE A 6 4.65 -17.51 5.61
C ILE A 6 5.57 -18.71 5.91
N ASP A 7 5.28 -19.46 6.97
CA ASP A 7 6.10 -20.61 7.39
C ASP A 7 6.15 -21.72 6.31
N ALA A 8 5.11 -21.83 5.48
CA ALA A 8 5.03 -22.78 4.38
C ALA A 8 5.61 -22.26 3.04
N GLY A 9 6.15 -21.03 3.01
CA GLY A 9 6.71 -20.43 1.79
C GLY A 9 5.68 -20.14 0.70
N VAL A 10 4.40 -20.01 1.05
CA VAL A 10 3.32 -19.71 0.09
C VAL A 10 3.36 -18.22 -0.26
N PRO A 11 3.32 -17.84 -1.55
CA PRO A 11 3.25 -16.44 -1.95
C PRO A 11 2.03 -15.72 -1.35
N LEU A 12 2.24 -14.52 -0.82
CA LEU A 12 1.20 -13.70 -0.18
C LEU A 12 1.10 -12.31 -0.82
N LEU A 13 -0.14 -11.83 -0.96
CA LEU A 13 -0.45 -10.46 -1.34
C LEU A 13 -1.35 -9.86 -0.26
N GLY A 14 -0.85 -8.86 0.46
CA GLY A 14 -1.62 -8.10 1.44
C GLY A 14 -2.19 -6.82 0.81
N ILE A 15 -3.51 -6.65 0.88
CA ILE A 15 -4.20 -5.44 0.36
C ILE A 15 -4.79 -4.67 1.54
N CYS A 16 -4.57 -3.36 1.60
CA CYS A 16 -5.04 -2.47 2.67
C CYS A 16 -4.70 -3.05 4.07
N ARG A 17 -5.70 -3.54 4.82
CA ARG A 17 -5.50 -4.17 6.12
C ARG A 17 -4.59 -5.40 6.06
N GLY A 18 -4.61 -6.15 4.96
CA GLY A 18 -3.73 -7.29 4.75
C GLY A 18 -2.26 -6.88 4.75
N HIS A 19 -1.90 -5.78 4.07
CA HIS A 19 -0.55 -5.23 4.08
C HIS A 19 -0.13 -4.78 5.49
N GLN A 20 -1.00 -4.08 6.21
CA GLN A 20 -0.76 -3.65 7.58
C GLN A 20 -0.53 -4.83 8.54
N LEU A 21 -1.34 -5.89 8.40
CA LEU A 21 -1.21 -7.11 9.20
C LEU A 21 0.14 -7.78 8.95
N LEU A 22 0.58 -7.88 7.69
CA LEU A 22 1.89 -8.43 7.37
C LEU A 22 3.01 -7.62 8.02
N ASN A 23 2.96 -6.29 7.96
CA ASN A 23 3.94 -5.43 8.62
C ASN A 23 4.04 -5.70 10.14
N VAL A 24 2.89 -5.78 10.82
CA VAL A 24 2.84 -6.08 12.26
C VAL A 24 3.36 -7.49 12.57
N LEU A 25 3.04 -8.48 11.74
CA LEU A 25 3.53 -9.85 11.91
C LEU A 25 5.06 -9.96 11.83
N TYR A 26 5.71 -9.07 11.07
CA TYR A 26 7.16 -8.97 10.98
C TYR A 26 7.78 -7.99 12.00
N GLY A 27 6.99 -7.44 12.93
CA GLY A 27 7.49 -6.60 14.02
C GLY A 27 7.43 -5.08 13.77
N GLY A 28 6.81 -4.65 12.68
CA GLY A 28 6.54 -3.23 12.41
C GLY A 28 5.35 -2.69 13.21
N THR A 29 5.08 -1.40 13.09
CA THR A 29 3.99 -0.71 13.82
C THR A 29 3.09 0.09 12.87
N LEU A 30 1.93 0.53 13.38
CA LEU A 30 0.94 1.30 12.63
C LEU A 30 0.68 2.65 13.28
N VAL A 31 0.41 3.66 12.45
CA VAL A 31 -0.33 4.85 12.87
C VAL A 31 -1.79 4.43 13.02
N GLN A 32 -2.32 4.53 14.24
CA GLN A 32 -3.66 4.04 14.57
C GLN A 32 -4.80 4.86 13.96
N ASP A 33 -4.58 6.16 13.76
CA ASP A 33 -5.50 7.05 13.07
C ASP A 33 -4.70 8.16 12.39
N LEU A 34 -4.87 8.30 11.08
CA LEU A 34 -4.19 9.31 10.28
C LEU A 34 -4.86 10.66 10.53
N ALA A 35 -4.07 11.64 10.97
CA ALA A 35 -4.50 13.02 10.98
C ALA A 35 -4.80 13.49 9.55
N THR A 36 -5.71 14.46 9.42
CA THR A 36 -5.94 15.14 8.13
C THR A 36 -4.63 15.75 7.63
N GLY A 37 -4.27 15.41 6.39
CA GLY A 37 -3.03 15.86 5.76
C GLY A 37 -3.26 16.33 4.32
N THR A 38 -2.16 16.57 3.60
CA THR A 38 -2.20 16.98 2.19
C THR A 38 -2.64 15.87 1.25
N VAL A 39 -2.58 14.62 1.71
CA VAL A 39 -3.06 13.44 0.98
C VAL A 39 -4.30 12.90 1.69
N THR A 40 -5.41 12.81 0.95
CA THR A 40 -6.65 12.22 1.44
C THR A 40 -6.59 10.70 1.29
N HIS A 41 -6.69 9.98 2.42
CA HIS A 41 -6.65 8.51 2.46
C HIS A 41 -8.02 7.85 2.69
N HIS A 42 -9.03 8.64 3.07
CA HIS A 42 -10.42 8.23 3.13
C HIS A 42 -11.31 9.44 2.88
N GLU A 43 -12.42 9.28 2.16
CA GLU A 43 -13.38 10.35 1.93
C GLU A 43 -14.35 10.42 3.12
N PRO A 44 -14.49 11.56 3.80
CA PRO A 44 -15.58 11.78 4.72
C PRO A 44 -16.81 12.16 3.89
N VAL A 45 -17.74 11.21 3.76
CA VAL A 45 -19.03 11.33 3.04
C VAL A 45 -18.93 11.01 1.53
N PRO A 46 -19.42 9.84 1.09
CA PRO A 46 -19.59 9.56 -0.33
C PRO A 46 -20.65 10.52 -0.91
N ASP A 47 -20.29 11.31 -1.93
CA ASP A 47 -21.31 11.88 -2.81
C ASP A 47 -21.63 10.91 -3.95
N CYS A 48 -22.77 11.10 -4.59
CA CYS A 48 -23.24 10.20 -5.65
C CYS A 48 -22.37 10.24 -6.93
N GLN A 49 -21.35 11.09 -7.00
CA GLN A 49 -20.50 11.28 -8.18
C GLN A 49 -19.09 10.69 -8.03
N THR A 50 -18.56 10.61 -6.82
CA THR A 50 -17.14 10.29 -6.56
C THR A 50 -16.89 8.86 -6.05
N GLY A 51 -17.95 8.17 -5.59
CA GLY A 51 -17.82 6.83 -5.01
C GLY A 51 -17.17 6.85 -3.63
N PRO A 52 -17.03 5.68 -2.95
CA PRO A 52 -16.61 5.64 -1.55
C PRO A 52 -15.08 5.78 -1.34
N TRP A 53 -14.32 6.12 -2.38
CA TRP A 53 -12.86 6.05 -2.37
C TRP A 53 -12.26 7.43 -2.56
N ALA A 54 -11.28 7.77 -1.71
CA ALA A 54 -10.36 8.85 -2.01
C ALA A 54 -9.40 8.40 -3.12
N TRP A 55 -8.88 9.34 -3.91
CA TRP A 55 -7.93 9.05 -4.97
C TRP A 55 -6.70 9.92 -4.86
N HIS A 56 -5.52 9.32 -4.97
CA HIS A 56 -4.25 10.06 -5.01
C HIS A 56 -3.22 9.30 -5.85
N THR A 57 -2.09 9.94 -6.10
CA THR A 57 -0.96 9.31 -6.79
C THR A 57 0.04 8.74 -5.78
N VAL A 58 0.76 7.70 -6.19
CA VAL A 58 1.91 7.15 -5.47
C VAL A 58 3.06 6.93 -6.43
N ASP A 59 4.27 7.15 -5.95
CA ASP A 59 5.50 6.84 -6.68
C ASP A 59 5.92 5.41 -6.39
N LEU A 60 6.23 4.66 -7.44
CA LEU A 60 6.75 3.32 -7.33
C LEU A 60 8.27 3.36 -7.23
N MET A 61 8.80 2.69 -6.22
CA MET A 61 10.25 2.51 -6.12
C MET A 61 10.77 1.77 -7.36
N PRO A 62 11.83 2.28 -8.01
CA PRO A 62 12.52 1.55 -9.06
C PRO A 62 12.91 0.14 -8.60
N ASP A 63 12.94 -0.81 -9.54
CA ASP A 63 13.27 -2.22 -9.32
C ASP A 63 12.40 -2.98 -8.29
N SER A 64 11.36 -2.36 -7.75
CA SER A 64 10.38 -3.05 -6.91
C SER A 64 9.56 -4.04 -7.75
N LYS A 65 9.08 -5.11 -7.11
CA LYS A 65 8.18 -6.09 -7.75
C LYS A 65 6.97 -5.42 -8.41
N VAL A 66 6.42 -4.37 -7.78
CA VAL A 66 5.27 -3.62 -8.29
C VAL A 66 5.65 -2.83 -9.56
N SER A 67 6.81 -2.16 -9.57
CA SER A 67 7.30 -1.46 -10.78
C SER A 67 7.41 -2.40 -11.99
N GLY A 68 7.94 -3.61 -11.79
CA GLY A 68 8.01 -4.64 -12.84
C GLY A 68 6.63 -5.08 -13.37
N LEU A 69 5.62 -5.17 -12.49
CA LEU A 69 4.24 -5.53 -12.88
C LEU A 69 3.54 -4.45 -13.71
N TYR A 70 3.86 -3.17 -13.49
CA TYR A 70 3.32 -2.05 -14.27
C TYR A 70 4.00 -1.84 -15.62
N GLY A 71 4.95 -2.72 -16.02
CA GLY A 71 5.49 -2.75 -17.36
C GLY A 71 6.85 -2.05 -17.54
N VAL A 72 7.59 -1.76 -16.47
CA VAL A 72 9.00 -1.30 -16.56
C VAL A 72 9.97 -2.49 -16.74
N ALA A 73 9.48 -3.65 -17.19
CA ALA A 73 10.32 -4.78 -17.57
C ALA A 73 11.04 -4.48 -18.90
N GLY A 74 12.11 -3.67 -18.85
CA GLY A 74 13.00 -3.38 -19.97
C GLY A 74 13.24 -1.91 -20.30
N GLY A 75 12.63 -0.97 -19.58
CA GLY A 75 12.91 0.48 -19.67
C GLY A 75 13.90 0.91 -18.59
N SER A 76 14.73 1.92 -18.87
CA SER A 76 15.77 2.45 -17.98
C SER A 76 15.36 2.46 -16.51
N GLN A 77 16.14 1.80 -15.65
CA GLN A 77 15.93 1.66 -14.21
C GLN A 77 15.84 3.00 -13.44
N ASP A 78 16.11 4.13 -14.10
CA ASP A 78 16.10 5.47 -13.52
C ASP A 78 14.76 6.23 -13.67
N ALA A 79 13.75 5.68 -14.35
CA ALA A 79 12.48 6.37 -14.55
C ALA A 79 11.53 6.16 -13.36
N ALA A 80 11.33 7.21 -12.55
CA ALA A 80 10.29 7.23 -11.52
C ALA A 80 8.91 7.03 -12.15
N LEU A 81 8.17 6.01 -11.69
CA LEU A 81 6.83 5.71 -12.18
C LEU A 81 5.77 6.13 -11.15
N THR A 82 4.90 7.04 -11.54
CA THR A 82 3.78 7.50 -10.70
C THR A 82 2.47 6.87 -11.18
N VAL A 83 1.70 6.29 -10.26
CA VAL A 83 0.40 5.65 -10.55
C VAL A 83 -0.72 6.24 -9.71
N LYS A 84 -1.90 6.41 -10.31
CA LYS A 84 -3.13 6.84 -9.61
C LYS A 84 -3.79 5.63 -8.95
N ILE A 85 -4.08 5.71 -7.65
CA ILE A 85 -4.66 4.63 -6.86
C ILE A 85 -5.86 5.09 -6.04
N ALA A 86 -6.74 4.14 -5.74
CA ALA A 86 -7.85 4.32 -4.82
C ALA A 86 -7.38 4.10 -3.37
N SER A 87 -7.92 4.86 -2.45
CA SER A 87 -7.53 4.90 -1.04
C SER A 87 -8.77 4.92 -0.15
N GLY A 88 -8.76 4.04 0.85
CA GLY A 88 -9.86 3.87 1.80
C GLY A 88 -9.34 3.29 3.10
N HIS A 89 -8.45 4.03 3.74
CA HIS A 89 -7.85 3.65 5.02
C HIS A 89 -7.64 4.88 5.90
N HIS A 90 -7.84 4.69 7.20
CA HIS A 90 -7.52 5.70 8.21
C HIS A 90 -6.29 5.31 9.04
N GLN A 91 -5.67 4.16 8.73
CA GLN A 91 -4.44 3.69 9.38
C GLN A 91 -3.32 3.57 8.35
N ALA A 92 -2.07 3.71 8.78
CA ALA A 92 -0.91 3.53 7.92
C ALA A 92 0.20 2.77 8.65
N VAL A 93 1.21 2.29 7.90
CA VAL A 93 2.46 1.81 8.51
C VAL A 93 3.20 3.00 9.12
N ALA A 94 3.61 2.89 10.38
CA ALA A 94 4.45 3.89 11.06
C ALA A 94 5.93 3.47 10.98
N LEU A 95 6.23 2.26 11.44
CA LEU A 95 7.54 1.63 11.30
C LEU A 95 7.40 0.42 10.37
N VAL A 96 8.14 0.43 9.26
CA VAL A 96 8.25 -0.70 8.35
C VAL A 96 9.08 -1.80 9.03
N ALA A 97 8.61 -3.04 8.98
CA ALA A 97 9.33 -4.18 9.51
C ALA A 97 10.55 -4.56 8.66
N GLU A 98 11.59 -5.10 9.31
CA GLU A 98 12.85 -5.59 8.71
C GLU A 98 12.72 -7.02 8.14
N GLY A 99 11.54 -7.35 7.58
CA GLY A 99 11.14 -8.72 7.21
C GLY A 99 12.04 -9.44 6.21
#